data_AF-A0AAQ4EF88-F1
#
_entry.id   AF-A0AAQ4EF88-F1
#
_cell.length_a   1.000
_cell.length_b   1.000
_cell.length_c   1.000
_cell.angle_alpha   90.00
_cell.angle_beta   90.00
_cell.angle_gamma   90.00
#
_symmetry.space_group_name_H-M   'P 1'
#
loop_
_entity.id
_entity.type
_entity.pdbx_description
1 polymer ?
#
loop_
_entity_poly.entity_id
_entity_poly.type
_entity_poly.pdbx_seq_one_letter_code
_entity_poly.pdbx_strand_id
1 'polypeptide(L)'
;MGTRFEDIREELKKEVKEFQSKAEREHRKELSENKEILQFFNNNFEDAKAKNEALEKENAALKKKNEALRNEYDNIKNLLEEHDLRIVAGEQYSRNCNVEIKGILQEQNEDVTSTVCEVSQLLDMTITPDDIDVCTE
;
A
#
# COMPACT_ATOMS: atom_id res chain seq x y z
N MET A 1 -55.92 17.54 -77.07
CA MET A 1 -55.28 16.51 -76.22
C MET A 1 -53.93 16.95 -75.63
N GLY A 2 -53.26 18.01 -76.10
CA GLY A 2 -51.95 18.44 -75.57
C GLY A 2 -51.97 18.98 -74.12
N THR A 3 -52.97 19.77 -73.74
CA THR A 3 -53.03 20.46 -72.44
C THR A 3 -53.03 19.53 -71.23
N ARG A 4 -53.81 18.44 -71.25
CA ARG A 4 -53.90 17.49 -70.13
C ARG A 4 -52.61 16.72 -69.86
N PHE A 5 -51.80 16.45 -70.89
CA PHE A 5 -50.51 15.78 -70.73
C PHE A 5 -49.43 16.74 -70.18
N GLU A 6 -49.47 18.01 -70.60
CA GLU A 6 -48.62 19.07 -70.02
C GLU A 6 -48.92 19.26 -68.53
N ASP A 7 -50.19 19.33 -68.14
CA ASP A 7 -50.62 19.50 -66.75
C ASP A 7 -50.12 18.35 -65.86
N ILE A 8 -50.32 17.11 -66.31
CA ILE A 8 -49.83 15.90 -65.61
C ILE A 8 -48.31 15.92 -65.45
N ARG A 9 -47.58 16.39 -66.47
CA ARG A 9 -46.11 16.46 -66.43
C ARG A 9 -45.61 17.50 -65.42
N GLU A 10 -46.28 18.65 -65.32
CA GLU A 10 -45.92 19.68 -64.34
C GLU A 10 -46.29 19.28 -62.91
N GLU A 11 -47.43 18.59 -62.71
CA GLU A 11 -47.78 17.98 -61.41
C GLU A 11 -46.74 16.95 -60.97
N LEU A 12 -46.35 16.02 -61.87
CA LEU A 12 -45.29 15.04 -61.59
C LEU A 12 -43.95 15.69 -61.24
N LYS A 13 -43.54 16.75 -61.96
CA LYS A 13 -42.31 17.49 -61.63
C LYS A 13 -42.39 18.13 -60.25
N LYS A 14 -43.55 18.66 -59.88
CA LYS A 14 -43.77 19.27 -58.57
C LYS A 14 -43.69 18.21 -57.47
N GLU A 15 -44.37 17.08 -57.64
CA GLU A 15 -44.31 15.95 -56.70
C GLU A 15 -42.88 15.41 -56.53
N VAL A 16 -42.13 15.24 -57.63
CA VAL A 16 -40.72 14.80 -57.57
C VAL A 16 -39.85 15.80 -56.81
N LYS A 17 -40.02 17.11 -57.04
CA LYS A 17 -39.29 18.15 -56.31
C LYS A 17 -39.65 18.18 -54.83
N GLU A 18 -40.92 18.02 -54.50
CA GLU A 18 -41.40 17.96 -53.11
C GLU A 18 -40.86 16.72 -52.40
N PHE A 19 -40.89 15.56 -53.06
CA PHE A 19 -40.32 14.31 -52.55
C PHE A 19 -38.81 14.44 -52.32
N GLN A 20 -38.06 14.95 -53.30
CA GLN A 20 -36.62 15.21 -53.16
C GLN A 20 -36.32 16.16 -52.00
N SER A 21 -37.06 17.27 -51.91
CA SER A 21 -36.89 18.24 -50.83
C SER A 21 -37.19 17.63 -49.46
N LYS A 22 -38.18 16.75 -49.36
CA LYS A 22 -38.53 16.06 -48.12
C LYS A 22 -37.44 15.05 -47.74
N ALA A 23 -36.99 14.21 -48.67
CA ALA A 23 -35.92 13.24 -48.45
C ALA A 23 -34.61 13.92 -48.03
N GLU A 24 -34.24 15.03 -48.67
CA GLU A 24 -33.05 15.79 -48.29
C GLU A 24 -33.15 16.42 -46.90
N ARG A 25 -34.35 16.81 -46.45
CA ARG A 25 -34.56 17.35 -45.10
C ARG A 25 -34.47 16.24 -44.06
N GLU A 26 -35.08 15.09 -44.31
CA GLU A 26 -35.02 13.93 -43.42
C GLU A 26 -33.57 13.43 -43.29
N HIS A 27 -32.85 13.26 -44.40
CA HIS A 27 -31.43 12.89 -44.36
C HIS A 27 -30.56 13.92 -43.65
N ARG A 28 -30.80 15.22 -43.83
CA ARG A 28 -30.06 16.25 -43.08
C ARG A 28 -30.33 16.17 -41.58
N LYS A 29 -31.55 15.84 -41.19
CA LYS A 29 -31.92 15.65 -39.78
C LYS A 29 -31.21 14.42 -39.19
N GLU A 30 -31.28 13.28 -39.87
CA GLU A 30 -30.57 12.05 -39.45
C GLU A 30 -29.06 12.27 -39.35
N LEU A 31 -28.46 13.00 -40.31
CA LEU A 31 -27.04 13.31 -40.28
C LEU A 31 -26.65 14.19 -39.09
N SER A 32 -27.53 15.13 -38.71
CA SER A 32 -27.34 15.97 -37.53
C SER A 32 -27.41 15.16 -36.24
N GLU A 33 -28.43 14.31 -36.10
CA GLU A 33 -28.60 13.43 -34.93
C GLU A 33 -27.43 12.45 -34.79
N ASN A 34 -26.99 11.85 -35.91
CA ASN A 34 -25.81 10.98 -35.91
C ASN A 34 -24.53 11.71 -35.49
N LYS A 35 -24.36 12.97 -35.91
CA LYS A 35 -23.22 13.78 -35.50
C LYS A 35 -23.22 14.04 -33.99
N GLU A 36 -24.38 14.32 -33.40
CA GLU A 36 -24.53 14.52 -31.96
C GLU A 36 -24.19 13.25 -31.18
N ILE A 37 -24.68 12.09 -31.65
CA ILE A 37 -24.37 10.79 -31.06
C ILE A 37 -22.87 10.49 -31.12
N LEU A 38 -22.23 10.71 -32.27
CA LEU A 38 -20.79 10.51 -32.42
C LEU A 38 -19.99 11.44 -31.51
N GLN A 39 -20.41 12.69 -31.37
CA GLN A 39 -19.76 13.63 -30.45
C GLN A 39 -19.89 13.17 -29.00
N PHE A 40 -21.06 12.69 -28.59
CA PHE A 40 -21.27 12.11 -27.27
C PHE A 40 -20.35 10.91 -27.01
N PHE A 41 -20.27 9.96 -27.95
CA PHE A 41 -19.36 8.82 -27.82
C PHE A 41 -17.89 9.23 -27.75
N ASN A 42 -17.48 10.20 -28.58
CA ASN A 42 -16.11 10.69 -28.59
C ASN A 42 -15.74 11.32 -27.25
N ASN A 43 -16.61 12.15 -26.68
CA ASN A 43 -16.37 12.76 -25.36
C ASN A 43 -16.25 11.70 -24.26
N ASN A 44 -17.17 10.73 -24.23
CA ASN A 44 -17.10 9.64 -23.24
C ASN A 44 -15.84 8.78 -23.40
N PHE A 45 -15.39 8.57 -24.65
CA PHE A 45 -14.19 7.81 -24.92
C PHE A 45 -12.94 8.54 -24.41
N GLU A 46 -12.82 9.84 -24.67
CA GLU A 46 -11.72 10.66 -24.15
C GLU A 46 -11.74 10.73 -22.62
N ASP A 47 -12.91 10.87 -21.99
CA ASP A 47 -13.05 10.83 -20.53
C ASP A 47 -12.62 9.48 -19.94
N ALA A 48 -13.03 8.37 -20.58
CA ALA A 48 -12.65 7.03 -20.15
C ALA A 48 -11.13 6.80 -20.30
N LYS A 49 -10.55 7.28 -21.40
CA LYS A 49 -9.12 7.22 -21.65
C LYS A 49 -8.34 8.00 -20.61
N ALA A 50 -8.75 9.23 -20.29
CA ALA A 50 -8.11 10.05 -19.26
C ALA A 50 -8.17 9.38 -17.87
N LYS A 51 -9.31 8.76 -17.52
CA LYS A 51 -9.43 7.97 -16.28
C LYS A 51 -8.50 6.76 -16.27
N ASN A 52 -8.38 6.05 -17.39
CA ASN A 52 -7.50 4.89 -17.47
C ASN A 52 -6.03 5.28 -17.32
N GLU A 53 -5.59 6.36 -17.98
CA GLU A 53 -4.23 6.89 -17.83
C GLU A 53 -3.93 7.33 -16.39
N ALA A 54 -4.91 7.92 -15.69
CA ALA A 54 -4.77 8.27 -14.28
C ALA A 54 -4.62 7.03 -13.39
N LEU A 55 -5.43 6.00 -13.61
CA LEU A 55 -5.36 4.73 -12.89
C LEU A 55 -4.04 3.99 -13.14
N GLU A 56 -3.50 4.04 -14.35
CA GLU A 56 -2.19 3.45 -14.67
C GLU A 56 -1.06 4.13 -13.88
N LYS A 57 -1.08 5.47 -13.80
CA LYS A 57 -0.10 6.24 -13.02
C LYS A 57 -0.22 5.94 -11.52
N GLU A 58 -1.44 5.89 -10.99
CA GLU A 58 -1.68 5.56 -9.59
C GLU A 58 -1.20 4.14 -9.25
N ASN A 59 -1.53 3.16 -10.10
CA ASN A 59 -1.09 1.78 -9.93
C ASN A 59 0.44 1.64 -9.96
N ALA A 60 1.12 2.37 -10.85
CA ALA A 60 2.57 2.39 -10.89
C ALA A 60 3.17 2.97 -9.59
N ALA A 61 2.59 4.06 -9.07
CA ALA A 61 3.02 4.67 -7.82
C ALA A 61 2.78 3.73 -6.61
N LEU A 62 1.62 3.08 -6.55
CA LEU A 62 1.29 2.12 -5.49
C LEU A 62 2.21 0.90 -5.52
N LYS A 63 2.54 0.37 -6.70
CA LYS A 63 3.53 -0.72 -6.83
C LYS A 63 4.89 -0.33 -6.25
N LYS A 64 5.38 0.86 -6.62
CA LYS A 64 6.66 1.37 -6.09
C LYS A 64 6.63 1.55 -4.57
N LYS A 65 5.53 2.07 -4.03
CA LYS A 65 5.35 2.23 -2.57
C LYS A 65 5.31 0.88 -1.85
N ASN A 66 4.61 -0.10 -2.40
CA ASN A 66 4.56 -1.45 -1.84
C ASN A 66 5.93 -2.14 -1.84
N GLU A 67 6.72 -1.97 -2.90
CA GLU A 67 8.07 -2.51 -2.96
C GLU A 67 8.99 -1.87 -1.92
N ALA A 68 8.93 -0.53 -1.77
CA ALA A 68 9.67 0.17 -0.73
C ALA A 68 9.31 -0.32 0.68
N LEU A 69 8.01 -0.47 0.97
CA LEU A 69 7.53 -0.96 2.27
C LEU A 69 7.97 -2.40 2.55
N ARG A 70 7.99 -3.27 1.53
CA ARG A 70 8.50 -4.65 1.69
C ARG A 70 9.98 -4.65 2.05
N ASN A 71 10.78 -3.85 1.36
CA ASN A 71 12.21 -3.74 1.65
C ASN A 71 12.47 -3.20 3.05
N GLU A 72 11.70 -2.21 3.49
CA GLU A 72 11.78 -1.66 4.85
C GLU A 72 11.39 -2.69 5.90
N TYR A 73 10.31 -3.45 5.67
CA TYR A 73 9.88 -4.54 6.54
C TYR A 73 10.96 -5.61 6.68
N ASP A 74 11.54 -6.08 5.57
CA ASP A 74 12.58 -7.10 5.60
C ASP A 74 13.83 -6.60 6.34
N ASN A 75 14.20 -5.32 6.15
CA ASN A 75 15.31 -4.71 6.87
C ASN A 75 15.06 -4.66 8.38
N ILE A 76 13.88 -4.19 8.81
CA ILE A 76 13.52 -4.12 10.24
C ILE A 76 13.48 -5.51 10.85
N LYS A 77 12.92 -6.49 10.13
CA LYS A 77 12.87 -7.88 10.58
C LYS A 77 14.27 -8.44 10.81
N ASN A 78 15.19 -8.24 9.87
CA ASN A 78 16.57 -8.71 10.01
C ASN A 78 17.29 -8.04 11.19
N LEU A 79 17.08 -6.72 11.37
CA LEU A 79 17.64 -5.99 12.51
C LEU A 79 17.09 -6.52 13.84
N LEU A 80 15.79 -6.82 13.91
CA LEU A 80 15.17 -7.38 15.10
C LEU A 80 15.79 -8.75 15.44
N GLU A 81 15.91 -9.62 14.45
CA GLU A 81 16.54 -10.95 14.63
C GLU A 81 18.00 -10.81 15.10
N GLU A 82 18.76 -9.87 14.53
CA GLU A 82 20.14 -9.59 14.97
C GLU A 82 20.18 -9.10 16.43
N HIS A 83 19.32 -8.16 16.79
CA HIS A 83 19.25 -7.61 18.15
C HIS A 83 18.86 -8.67 19.17
N ASP A 84 17.89 -9.52 18.87
CA ASP A 84 17.49 -10.63 19.73
C ASP A 84 18.67 -11.59 19.97
N LEU A 85 19.40 -11.95 18.92
CA LEU A 85 20.61 -12.78 19.05
C LEU A 85 21.67 -12.12 19.94
N ARG A 86 21.86 -10.81 19.80
CA ARG A 86 22.81 -10.05 20.64
C ARG A 86 22.40 -9.99 22.10
N ILE A 87 21.11 -9.82 22.37
CA ILE A 87 20.56 -9.85 23.74
C ILE A 87 20.80 -11.21 24.36
N VAL A 88 20.41 -12.28 23.65
CA VAL A 88 20.63 -13.66 24.12
C VAL A 88 22.12 -13.90 24.39
N ALA A 89 23.01 -13.50 23.48
CA ALA A 89 24.45 -13.64 23.69
C ALA A 89 24.95 -12.86 24.92
N GLY A 90 24.44 -11.65 25.14
CA GLY A 90 24.75 -10.84 26.31
C GLY A 90 24.26 -11.47 27.62
N GLU A 91 23.05 -12.02 27.62
CA GLU A 91 22.50 -12.76 28.77
C GLU A 91 23.33 -14.01 29.08
N GLN A 92 23.70 -14.79 28.07
CA GLN A 92 24.53 -15.98 28.28
C GLN A 92 25.92 -15.60 28.77
N TYR A 93 26.51 -14.52 28.22
CA TYR A 93 27.79 -14.00 28.73
C TYR A 93 27.68 -13.61 30.20
N SER A 94 26.64 -12.84 30.58
CA SER A 94 26.38 -12.47 31.96
C SER A 94 26.25 -13.69 32.87
N ARG A 95 25.47 -14.70 32.48
CA ARG A 95 25.31 -15.96 33.25
C ARG A 95 26.59 -16.79 33.35
N ASN A 96 27.47 -16.72 32.36
CA ASN A 96 28.74 -17.44 32.39
C ASN A 96 29.78 -16.73 33.27
N CYS A 97 29.72 -15.41 33.38
CA CYS A 97 30.69 -14.62 34.15
C CYS A 97 30.23 -14.33 35.59
N ASN A 98 28.92 -14.41 35.86
CA ASN A 98 28.34 -14.11 37.16
C ASN A 98 27.77 -15.37 37.82
N VAL A 99 27.87 -15.45 39.15
CA VAL A 99 27.27 -16.52 39.96
C VAL A 99 26.02 -15.99 40.64
N GLU A 100 24.87 -16.60 40.36
CA GLU A 100 23.60 -16.27 41.01
C GLU A 100 23.42 -17.14 42.27
N ILE A 101 23.39 -16.52 43.45
CA ILE A 101 23.18 -17.21 44.74
C ILE A 101 21.73 -16.97 45.19
N LYS A 102 20.94 -18.04 45.27
CA LYS A 102 19.52 -18.00 45.68
C LYS A 102 19.32 -18.56 47.08
N GLY A 103 18.31 -18.02 47.78
CA GLY A 103 17.89 -18.55 49.08
C GLY A 103 18.83 -18.19 50.22
N ILE A 104 19.56 -17.08 50.10
CA ILE A 104 20.20 -16.46 51.27
C ILE A 104 19.06 -16.02 52.20
N LEU A 105 19.18 -16.34 53.48
CA LEU A 105 18.25 -15.81 54.48
C LEU A 105 18.33 -14.28 54.45
N GLN A 106 17.27 -13.60 54.87
CA GLN A 106 17.25 -12.15 54.89
C GLN A 106 16.93 -11.73 56.31
N GLU A 107 17.96 -11.56 57.13
CA GLU A 107 17.82 -10.92 58.43
C GLU A 107 17.84 -9.39 58.29
N GLN A 108 17.12 -8.67 59.17
CA GLN A 108 16.97 -7.21 59.09
C GLN A 108 18.29 -6.41 59.09
N ASN A 109 19.41 -7.03 59.50
CA ASN A 109 20.73 -6.42 59.54
C ASN A 109 21.80 -7.33 58.90
N GLU A 110 21.41 -8.22 57.98
CA GLU A 110 22.34 -9.15 57.37
C GLU A 110 23.31 -8.45 56.42
N ASP A 111 24.61 -8.63 56.65
CA ASP A 111 25.65 -8.21 55.73
C ASP A 111 25.82 -9.29 54.65
N VAL A 112 25.03 -9.15 53.58
CA VAL A 112 25.06 -10.03 52.41
C VAL A 112 26.45 -10.06 51.80
N THR A 113 27.16 -8.93 51.76
CA THR A 113 28.51 -8.82 51.19
C THR A 113 29.51 -9.65 51.99
N SER A 114 29.46 -9.59 53.32
CA SER A 114 30.31 -10.43 54.19
C SER A 114 29.99 -11.91 54.00
N THR A 115 28.70 -12.27 53.94
CA THR A 115 28.24 -13.65 53.76
C THR A 115 28.72 -14.24 52.44
N VAL A 116 28.64 -13.47 51.35
CA VAL A 116 29.13 -13.89 50.03
C VAL A 116 30.66 -14.00 50.01
N CYS A 117 31.39 -13.11 50.69
CA CYS A 117 32.85 -13.22 50.86
C CYS A 117 33.27 -14.46 51.65
N GLU A 118 32.49 -14.88 52.66
CA GLU A 118 32.77 -16.12 53.41
C GLU A 118 32.49 -17.37 52.57
N VAL A 119 31.39 -17.37 51.80
CA VAL A 119 31.07 -18.46 50.86
C VAL A 119 32.12 -18.59 49.76
N SER A 120 32.66 -17.47 49.26
CA SER A 120 33.69 -17.48 48.21
C SER A 120 34.97 -18.16 48.68
N GLN A 121 35.39 -17.91 49.93
CA GLN A 121 36.54 -18.59 50.56
C GLN A 121 36.33 -20.10 50.67
N LEU A 122 35.10 -20.56 50.96
CA LEU A 122 34.78 -21.99 51.04
C LEU A 122 34.76 -22.69 49.66
N LEU A 123 34.59 -21.93 48.58
CA LEU A 123 34.57 -22.42 47.20
C LEU A 123 35.92 -22.23 46.48
N ASP A 124 36.97 -21.83 47.20
CA ASP A 124 38.27 -21.44 46.64
C ASP A 124 38.17 -20.37 45.54
N MET A 125 37.22 -19.44 45.67
CA MET A 125 37.00 -18.32 44.76
C MET A 125 37.45 -17.00 45.39
N THR A 126 38.22 -16.20 44.66
CA THR A 126 38.62 -14.86 45.10
C THR A 126 37.55 -13.85 44.70
N ILE A 127 36.56 -13.62 45.57
CA ILE A 127 35.53 -12.58 45.40
C ILE A 127 35.79 -11.46 46.41
N THR A 128 35.83 -10.23 45.92
CA THR A 128 35.97 -9.01 46.75
C THR A 128 34.62 -8.28 46.84
N PRO A 129 34.43 -7.39 47.84
CA PRO A 129 33.21 -6.60 47.95
C PRO A 129 32.86 -5.79 46.69
N ASP A 130 33.86 -5.35 45.93
CA ASP A 130 33.66 -4.60 44.68
C ASP A 130 33.12 -5.49 43.54
N ASP A 131 33.21 -6.82 43.68
CA ASP A 131 32.68 -7.79 42.71
C ASP A 131 31.21 -8.17 43.01
N ILE A 132 30.64 -7.67 44.12
CA ILE A 132 29.32 -8.06 44.61
C ILE A 132 28.31 -6.95 44.32
N ASP A 133 27.34 -7.23 43.46
CA ASP A 133 26.19 -6.36 43.23
C ASP A 133 24.96 -6.91 43.98
N VAL A 134 24.43 -6.14 44.92
CA VAL A 134 23.26 -6.53 45.74
C VAL A 134 22.01 -5.92 45.14
N CYS A 135 21.23 -6.75 44.45
CA CYS A 135 19.91 -6.37 43.96
C CYS A 135 18.87 -6.48 45.09
N THR A 136 18.39 -5.34 45.58
CA THR A 136 17.22 -5.27 46.47
C THR A 136 15.98 -4.95 45.64
N GLU A 137 14.88 -5.69 45.83
CA GLU A 137 13.55 -5.33 45.28
C GLU A 137 13.04 -3.99 45.81
#